data_AF-A0A7Y0Z1X6-F1
#
_entry.id   AF-A0A7Y0Z1X6-F1
#
_cell.length_a   1.000
_cell.length_b   1.000
_cell.length_c   1.000
_cell.angle_alpha   90.00
_cell.angle_beta   90.00
_cell.angle_gamma   90.00
#
_symmetry.space_group_name_H-M   'P 1'
#
loop_
_entity.id
_entity.type
_entity.pdbx_description
1 polymer ?
#
loop_
_entity_poly.entity_id
_entity_poly.type
_entity_poly.pdbx_seq_one_letter_code
_entity_poly.pdbx_strand_id
1 'polypeptide(L)'
;MKELIGALIVVATVLFGCTGVLVAVALTTQKSRLEILKTLGGMSLGRDRFIGIAQLWANLFQRVFGQTYLARRQLISIPLYTLLVSLVFFVVWLLDLYLFKNPEHVFNVPPPPNVLQAIKDFYGKGLLVAMVIDCVTIQLTKWSINVGTRRGFGSWQFLGCFSATIALAYLLFSVAVYWFRWSDMNELYAMLPADEVRPTIAFNPLRNVLYSIALFQPVTFIYATSEGFISSYFMPEPILFYCAATGTLSLLTIGVVYQFARGAELLRRLCMGFVSHVGTPRTNAMSVVFMMLLGLVLVPLCLMALYLAV
;
A
#
# COMPACT_ATOMS: atom_id res chain seq x y z
N MET A 1 27.42 22.77 8.98
CA MET A 1 28.27 23.25 7.84
C MET A 1 28.63 22.13 6.86
N LYS A 2 29.12 20.95 7.30
CA LYS A 2 29.40 19.81 6.41
C LYS A 2 28.18 19.29 5.65
N GLU A 3 27.02 19.22 6.30
CA GLU A 3 25.76 18.77 5.66
C GLU A 3 25.21 19.77 4.64
N LEU A 4 25.39 21.07 4.89
CA LEU A 4 25.08 22.16 3.95
C LEU A 4 25.91 22.06 2.67
N ILE A 5 27.21 21.80 2.82
CA ILE A 5 28.12 21.58 1.69
C ILE A 5 27.71 20.31 0.93
N GLY A 6 27.34 19.23 1.63
CA GLY A 6 26.85 18.00 1.03
C GLY A 6 25.57 18.19 0.20
N ALA A 7 24.55 18.84 0.76
CA ALA A 7 23.29 19.10 0.07
C ALA A 7 23.47 20.00 -1.17
N LEU A 8 24.27 21.07 -1.04
CA LEU A 8 24.61 21.96 -2.16
C LEU A 8 25.38 21.23 -3.27
N ILE A 9 26.32 20.35 -2.91
CA ILE A 9 27.07 19.55 -3.89
C ILE A 9 26.14 18.62 -4.66
N VAL A 10 25.17 17.98 -4.01
CA VAL A 10 24.18 17.10 -4.68
C VAL A 10 23.33 17.88 -5.69
N VAL A 11 22.82 19.05 -5.31
CA VAL A 11 22.06 19.92 -6.23
C VAL A 11 22.92 20.38 -7.40
N ALA A 12 24.15 20.82 -7.10
CA ALA A 12 25.09 21.22 -8.14
C ALA A 12 25.39 20.06 -9.10
N THR A 13 25.67 18.85 -8.61
CA THR A 13 25.95 17.70 -9.48
C THR A 13 24.75 17.29 -10.32
N VAL A 14 23.53 17.37 -9.79
CA VAL A 14 22.32 17.08 -10.56
C VAL A 14 22.10 18.14 -11.64
N LEU A 15 22.24 19.43 -11.32
CA LEU A 15 22.09 20.53 -12.28
C LEU A 15 23.20 20.51 -13.35
N PHE A 16 24.46 20.35 -12.95
CA PHE A 16 25.60 20.25 -13.87
C PHE A 16 25.57 18.97 -14.72
N GLY A 17 25.12 17.84 -14.14
CA GLY A 17 24.92 16.60 -14.88
C GLY A 17 23.83 16.75 -15.94
N CYS A 18 22.69 17.33 -15.57
CA CYS A 18 21.60 17.61 -16.51
C CYS A 18 22.02 18.61 -17.60
N THR A 19 22.67 19.74 -17.27
CA THR A 19 23.17 20.69 -18.30
C THR A 19 24.21 20.04 -19.19
N GLY A 20 25.13 19.26 -18.64
CA GLY A 20 26.16 18.54 -19.39
C GLY A 20 25.56 17.60 -20.43
N VAL A 21 24.53 16.83 -20.06
CA VAL A 21 23.80 15.96 -20.98
C VAL A 21 23.07 16.77 -22.06
N LEU A 22 22.43 17.88 -21.70
CA LEU A 22 21.74 18.76 -22.66
C LEU A 22 22.72 19.37 -23.68
N VAL A 23 23.88 19.87 -23.23
CA VAL A 23 24.92 20.47 -24.07
C VAL A 23 25.58 19.41 -24.96
N ALA A 24 25.91 18.24 -24.40
CA ALA A 24 26.49 17.14 -25.18
C ALA A 24 25.55 16.72 -26.32
N VAL A 25 24.25 16.58 -26.04
CA VAL A 25 23.24 16.25 -27.07
C VAL A 25 23.08 17.41 -28.07
N ALA A 26 23.14 18.67 -27.64
CA ALA A 26 23.09 19.84 -28.53
C ALA A 26 24.28 19.92 -29.51
N LEU A 27 25.47 19.50 -29.07
CA LEU A 27 26.68 19.49 -29.89
C LEU A 27 26.80 18.28 -30.82
N THR A 28 25.88 17.32 -30.75
CA THR A 28 25.89 16.15 -31.65
C THR A 28 25.47 16.49 -33.08
N THR A 29 26.12 15.85 -34.06
CA THR A 29 25.78 15.97 -35.49
C THR A 29 24.40 15.40 -35.83
N GLN A 30 23.79 15.83 -36.95
CA GLN A 30 22.49 15.32 -37.39
C GLN A 30 22.50 13.79 -37.63
N LYS A 31 23.61 13.24 -38.12
CA LYS A 31 23.79 11.79 -38.33
C LYS A 31 23.77 11.02 -37.01
N SER A 32 24.52 11.48 -36.01
CA SER A 32 24.52 10.85 -34.68
C SER A 32 23.20 11.00 -33.95
N ARG A 33 22.46 12.11 -34.14
CA ARG A 33 21.09 12.26 -33.60
C ARG A 33 20.12 11.25 -34.20
N LEU A 34 20.18 11.00 -35.51
CA LEU A 34 19.36 9.98 -36.18
C LEU A 34 19.67 8.56 -35.68
N GLU A 35 20.95 8.24 -35.46
CA GLU A 35 21.35 6.98 -34.85
C GLU A 35 20.81 6.85 -33.42
N ILE A 36 20.97 7.88 -32.59
CA ILE A 36 20.43 7.92 -31.21
C ILE A 36 18.91 7.73 -31.20
N LEU A 37 18.17 8.41 -32.09
CA LEU A 37 16.73 8.24 -32.25
C LEU A 37 16.35 6.82 -32.66
N LYS A 38 17.12 6.20 -33.56
CA LYS A 38 16.89 4.81 -33.99
C LYS A 38 17.12 3.83 -32.82
N THR A 39 18.18 4.02 -32.04
CA THR A 39 18.44 3.21 -30.84
C THR A 39 17.39 3.43 -29.74
N LEU A 40 17.03 4.68 -29.41
CA LEU A 40 15.95 4.98 -28.46
C LEU A 40 14.60 4.45 -28.95
N GLY A 41 14.38 4.47 -30.26
CA GLY A 41 13.23 3.86 -30.94
C GLY A 41 13.18 2.34 -30.79
N GLY A 42 14.32 1.67 -30.68
CA GLY A 42 14.42 0.23 -30.44
C GLY A 42 14.37 -0.17 -28.97
N MET A 43 14.74 0.73 -28.04
CA MET A 43 14.83 0.42 -26.62
C MET A 43 13.47 0.52 -25.91
N SER A 44 13.03 -0.53 -25.21
CA SER A 44 11.82 -0.44 -24.38
C SER A 44 12.03 0.16 -22.98
N LEU A 45 13.26 0.58 -22.64
CA LEU A 45 13.63 1.13 -21.31
C LEU A 45 13.12 0.28 -20.12
N GLY A 46 13.07 -1.04 -20.27
CA GLY A 46 12.57 -1.96 -19.24
C GLY A 46 11.04 -2.02 -19.12
N ARG A 47 10.27 -1.28 -19.93
CA ARG A 47 8.80 -1.33 -19.99
C ARG A 47 8.28 -2.75 -20.10
N ASP A 48 8.81 -3.54 -21.02
CA ASP A 48 8.32 -4.89 -21.27
C ASP A 48 8.62 -5.83 -20.08
N ARG A 49 9.71 -5.58 -19.34
CA ARG A 49 10.00 -6.29 -18.08
C ARG A 49 8.97 -5.95 -17.01
N PHE A 50 8.64 -4.68 -16.83
CA PHE A 50 7.60 -4.26 -15.88
C PHE A 50 6.24 -4.86 -16.24
N ILE A 51 5.84 -4.83 -17.51
CA ILE A 51 4.60 -5.48 -17.96
C ILE A 51 4.66 -7.00 -17.66
N GLY A 52 5.79 -7.64 -17.94
CA GLY A 52 6.01 -9.06 -17.63
C GLY A 52 5.88 -9.38 -16.14
N ILE A 53 6.42 -8.53 -15.25
CA ILE A 53 6.28 -8.68 -13.80
C ILE A 53 4.80 -8.54 -13.38
N ALA A 54 4.08 -7.54 -13.89
CA ALA A 54 2.66 -7.36 -13.60
C ALA A 54 1.82 -8.58 -14.03
N GLN A 55 2.08 -9.12 -15.22
CA GLN A 55 1.43 -10.34 -15.72
C GLN A 55 1.80 -11.58 -14.90
N LEU A 56 3.08 -11.73 -14.55
CA LEU A 56 3.57 -12.84 -13.71
C LEU A 56 2.86 -12.82 -12.35
N TRP A 57 2.71 -11.65 -11.74
CA TRP A 57 2.04 -11.50 -10.45
C TRP A 57 0.55 -11.80 -10.53
N ALA A 58 -0.13 -11.30 -11.57
CA ALA A 58 -1.52 -11.65 -11.86
C ALA A 58 -1.72 -13.17 -12.05
N ASN A 59 -0.82 -13.82 -12.80
CA ASN A 59 -0.87 -15.25 -13.06
C ASN A 59 -0.62 -16.07 -11.79
N LEU A 60 0.32 -15.67 -10.94
CA LEU A 60 0.57 -16.34 -9.66
C LEU A 60 -0.64 -16.24 -8.74
N PHE A 61 -1.27 -15.06 -8.65
CA PHE A 61 -2.48 -14.86 -7.86
C PHE A 61 -3.62 -15.78 -8.35
N GLN A 62 -3.85 -15.84 -9.67
CA GLN A 62 -4.85 -16.75 -10.25
C GLN A 62 -4.47 -18.22 -10.14
N ARG A 63 -3.18 -18.57 -10.04
CA ARG A 63 -2.74 -19.96 -9.83
C ARG A 63 -3.05 -20.41 -8.40
N VAL A 64 -2.80 -19.56 -7.42
CA VAL A 64 -3.09 -19.84 -6.00
C VAL A 64 -4.61 -19.95 -5.77
N PHE A 65 -5.37 -18.94 -6.18
CA PHE A 65 -6.80 -18.85 -5.89
C PHE A 65 -7.72 -19.38 -7.02
N GLY A 66 -7.15 -19.94 -8.09
CA GLY A 66 -7.88 -20.44 -9.25
C GLY A 66 -8.29 -19.35 -10.25
N GLN A 67 -8.40 -19.72 -11.53
CA GLN A 67 -8.79 -18.80 -12.61
C GLN A 67 -10.29 -18.50 -12.64
N THR A 68 -11.14 -19.48 -12.31
CA THR A 68 -12.60 -19.31 -12.23
C THR A 68 -13.02 -18.79 -10.86
N TYR A 69 -14.07 -17.97 -10.78
CA TYR A 69 -14.66 -17.59 -9.48
C TYR A 69 -15.14 -18.83 -8.73
N LEU A 70 -15.03 -18.80 -7.40
CA LEU A 70 -15.45 -19.91 -6.51
C LEU A 70 -14.85 -21.28 -6.91
N ALA A 71 -13.58 -21.29 -7.34
CA ALA A 71 -12.90 -22.52 -7.71
C ALA A 71 -12.80 -23.48 -6.51
N ARG A 72 -12.95 -24.80 -6.73
CA ARG A 72 -12.91 -25.81 -5.65
C ARG A 72 -11.69 -25.69 -4.73
N ARG A 73 -10.53 -25.31 -5.27
CA ARG A 73 -9.30 -25.11 -4.48
C ARG A 73 -9.41 -23.96 -3.46
N GLN A 74 -10.31 -23.01 -3.67
CA GLN A 74 -10.55 -21.89 -2.75
C GLN A 74 -11.07 -22.33 -1.39
N LEU A 75 -11.69 -23.52 -1.31
CA LEU A 75 -12.08 -24.14 -0.05
C LEU A 75 -10.88 -24.42 0.87
N ILE A 76 -9.68 -24.60 0.30
CA ILE A 76 -8.44 -24.84 1.06
C ILE A 76 -7.56 -23.60 1.03
N SER A 77 -7.40 -22.96 -0.15
CA SER A 77 -6.45 -21.86 -0.32
C SER A 77 -6.85 -20.61 0.46
N ILE A 78 -8.15 -20.31 0.61
CA ILE A 78 -8.58 -19.12 1.37
C ILE A 78 -8.36 -19.35 2.87
N PRO A 79 -8.85 -20.44 3.50
CA PRO A 79 -8.56 -20.68 4.91
C PRO A 79 -7.06 -20.72 5.24
N LEU A 80 -6.28 -21.39 4.38
CA LEU A 80 -4.83 -21.48 4.56
C LEU A 80 -4.14 -20.11 4.40
N TYR A 81 -4.62 -19.28 3.48
CA TYR A 81 -4.15 -17.91 3.32
C TYR A 81 -4.46 -17.06 4.55
N THR A 82 -5.71 -17.06 5.04
CA THR A 82 -6.12 -16.31 6.23
C THR A 82 -5.32 -16.72 7.46
N LEU A 83 -5.10 -18.03 7.66
CA LEU A 83 -4.27 -18.56 8.74
C LEU A 83 -2.80 -18.13 8.61
N LEU A 84 -2.23 -18.20 7.40
CA LEU A 84 -0.85 -17.81 7.19
C LEU A 84 -0.63 -16.32 7.42
N VAL A 85 -1.51 -15.47 6.87
CA VAL A 85 -1.43 -14.01 7.05
C VAL A 85 -1.58 -13.66 8.52
N SER A 86 -2.60 -14.18 9.20
CA SER A 86 -2.81 -13.91 10.63
C SER A 86 -1.63 -14.38 11.49
N LEU A 87 -1.07 -15.57 11.22
CA LEU A 87 0.10 -16.08 11.92
C LEU A 87 1.32 -15.18 11.74
N VAL A 88 1.62 -14.76 10.49
CA VAL A 88 2.71 -13.81 10.22
C VAL A 88 2.51 -12.52 11.00
N PHE A 89 1.28 -11.99 11.04
CA PHE A 89 0.97 -10.78 11.80
C PHE A 89 1.20 -10.94 13.31
N PHE A 90 0.75 -12.04 13.91
CA PHE A 90 1.00 -12.30 15.32
C PHE A 90 2.48 -12.48 15.63
N VAL A 91 3.24 -13.15 14.75
CA VAL A 91 4.69 -13.29 14.89
C VAL A 91 5.37 -11.91 14.86
N VAL A 92 5.03 -11.05 13.90
CA VAL A 92 5.59 -9.69 13.81
C VAL A 92 5.20 -8.87 15.04
N TRP A 93 3.96 -9.00 15.54
CA TRP A 93 3.54 -8.30 16.76
C TRP A 93 4.32 -8.76 17.99
N LEU A 94 4.51 -10.07 18.17
CA LEU A 94 5.30 -10.60 19.27
C LEU A 94 6.77 -10.17 19.17
N LEU A 95 7.35 -10.17 17.96
CA LEU A 95 8.70 -9.65 17.74
C LEU A 95 8.81 -8.17 18.09
N ASP A 96 7.85 -7.34 17.69
CA ASP A 96 7.80 -5.92 18.07
C ASP A 96 7.78 -5.73 19.59
N LEU A 97 6.95 -6.53 20.27
CA LEU A 97 6.85 -6.50 21.73
C LEU A 97 8.16 -6.87 22.41
N TYR A 98 8.81 -7.99 22.02
CA TYR A 98 10.02 -8.46 22.68
C TYR A 98 11.28 -7.66 22.29
N LEU A 99 11.37 -7.13 21.06
CA LEU A 99 12.55 -6.40 20.61
C LEU A 99 12.53 -4.93 21.02
N PHE A 100 11.38 -4.26 20.91
CA PHE A 100 11.31 -2.80 21.07
C PHE A 100 10.58 -2.33 22.33
N LYS A 101 9.61 -3.11 22.84
CA LYS A 101 8.77 -2.70 23.98
C LYS A 101 9.08 -3.43 25.29
N ASN A 102 9.95 -4.44 25.24
CA ASN A 102 10.40 -5.16 26.42
C ASN A 102 11.62 -4.44 27.04
N PRO A 103 11.48 -3.77 28.19
CA PRO A 103 12.58 -3.05 28.82
C PRO A 103 13.71 -3.97 29.29
N GLU A 104 13.43 -5.26 29.53
CA GLU A 104 14.42 -6.23 29.99
C GLU A 104 15.05 -7.03 28.84
N HIS A 105 14.52 -6.92 27.61
CA HIS A 105 14.93 -7.68 26.42
C HIS A 105 15.03 -9.21 26.62
N VAL A 106 14.27 -9.76 27.57
CA VAL A 106 14.22 -11.21 27.87
C VAL A 106 13.08 -11.88 27.10
N PHE A 107 13.38 -12.91 26.31
CA PHE A 107 12.40 -13.66 25.51
C PHE A 107 11.62 -14.74 26.28
N ASN A 108 12.02 -15.04 27.52
CA ASN A 108 11.44 -16.11 28.34
C ASN A 108 10.23 -15.67 29.18
N VAL A 109 9.81 -14.42 29.08
CA VAL A 109 8.63 -13.92 29.79
C VAL A 109 7.39 -14.22 28.93
N PRO A 110 6.29 -14.73 29.51
CA PRO A 110 5.06 -14.92 28.75
C PRO A 110 4.56 -13.58 28.17
N PRO A 111 3.93 -13.59 26.98
CA PRO A 111 3.39 -12.37 26.40
C PRO A 111 2.30 -11.79 27.30
N PRO A 112 2.10 -10.45 27.28
CA PRO A 112 1.17 -9.81 28.19
C PRO A 112 -0.27 -10.30 27.97
N PRO A 113 -1.12 -10.30 29.02
CA PRO A 113 -2.44 -10.95 29.00
C PRO A 113 -3.36 -10.46 27.87
N ASN A 114 -3.28 -9.18 27.53
CA ASN A 114 -4.03 -8.56 26.44
C ASN A 114 -3.72 -9.19 25.07
N VAL A 115 -2.46 -9.57 24.82
CA VAL A 115 -2.04 -10.21 23.57
C VAL A 115 -2.52 -11.66 23.52
N LEU A 116 -2.42 -12.38 24.64
CA LEU A 116 -2.94 -13.75 24.75
C LEU A 116 -4.45 -13.79 24.53
N GLN A 117 -5.19 -12.85 25.12
CA GLN A 117 -6.62 -12.70 24.91
C GLN A 117 -6.94 -12.35 23.44
N ALA A 118 -6.22 -11.41 22.83
CA ALA A 118 -6.41 -11.05 21.43
C ALA A 118 -6.19 -12.23 20.47
N ILE A 119 -5.19 -13.08 20.73
CA ILE A 119 -4.97 -14.32 19.97
C ILE A 119 -6.16 -15.26 20.12
N LYS A 120 -6.59 -15.50 21.37
CA LYS A 120 -7.73 -16.40 21.66
C LYS A 120 -9.02 -15.91 20.99
N ASP A 121 -9.32 -14.62 21.08
CA ASP A 121 -10.53 -14.02 20.53
C ASP A 121 -10.50 -14.01 19.00
N PHE A 122 -9.34 -13.75 18.39
CA PHE A 122 -9.18 -13.82 16.95
C PHE A 122 -9.40 -15.24 16.43
N TYR A 123 -8.73 -16.26 16.98
CA TYR A 123 -8.91 -17.63 16.48
C TYR A 123 -10.26 -18.26 16.87
N GLY A 124 -10.88 -17.82 17.96
CA GLY A 124 -12.18 -18.31 18.41
C GLY A 124 -13.39 -17.68 17.69
N LYS A 125 -13.42 -16.36 17.56
CA LYS A 125 -14.56 -15.62 16.97
C LYS A 125 -14.19 -14.93 15.66
N GLY A 126 -12.97 -14.41 15.55
CA GLY A 126 -12.52 -13.56 14.45
C GLY A 126 -12.19 -14.24 13.13
N LEU A 127 -11.66 -15.46 13.21
CA LEU A 127 -11.07 -16.16 12.08
C LEU A 127 -12.10 -16.40 10.97
N LEU A 128 -13.32 -16.80 11.33
CA LEU A 128 -14.38 -17.05 10.35
C LEU A 128 -14.76 -15.76 9.62
N VAL A 129 -14.86 -14.64 10.33
CA VAL A 129 -15.16 -13.34 9.72
C VAL A 129 -14.00 -12.90 8.81
N ALA A 130 -12.76 -13.10 9.23
CA ALA A 130 -11.59 -12.85 8.39
C ALA A 130 -11.61 -13.68 7.10
N MET A 131 -11.96 -14.98 7.19
CA MET A 131 -12.10 -15.86 6.02
C MET A 131 -13.21 -15.39 5.07
N VAL A 132 -14.34 -14.90 5.60
CA VAL A 132 -15.43 -14.34 4.77
C VAL A 132 -14.97 -13.07 4.06
N ILE A 133 -14.29 -12.17 4.77
CA ILE A 133 -13.72 -10.96 4.17
C ILE A 133 -12.73 -11.33 3.07
N ASP A 134 -11.78 -12.22 3.35
CA ASP A 134 -10.78 -12.71 2.39
C ASP A 134 -11.45 -13.36 1.17
N CYS A 135 -12.51 -14.12 1.38
CA CYS A 135 -13.27 -14.70 0.28
C CYS A 135 -13.79 -13.61 -0.67
N VAL A 136 -14.44 -12.58 -0.13
CA VAL A 136 -14.98 -11.50 -0.96
C VAL A 136 -13.87 -10.67 -1.60
N THR A 137 -12.85 -10.26 -0.83
CA THR A 137 -11.74 -9.45 -1.36
C THR A 137 -10.96 -10.17 -2.44
N ILE A 138 -10.71 -11.48 -2.30
CA ILE A 138 -10.06 -12.30 -3.32
C ILE A 138 -10.91 -12.37 -4.60
N GLN A 139 -12.24 -12.52 -4.52
CA GLN A 139 -13.07 -12.52 -5.74
C GLN A 139 -13.04 -11.16 -6.44
N LEU A 140 -13.12 -10.05 -5.69
CA LEU A 140 -13.03 -8.71 -6.26
C LEU A 140 -11.67 -8.46 -6.91
N THR A 141 -10.59 -8.91 -6.25
CA THR A 141 -9.24 -8.83 -6.81
C THR A 141 -9.11 -9.64 -8.09
N LYS A 142 -9.68 -10.86 -8.16
CA LYS A 142 -9.74 -11.65 -9.40
C LYS A 142 -10.49 -10.92 -10.50
N TRP A 143 -11.61 -10.28 -10.15
CA TRP A 143 -12.39 -9.49 -11.10
C TRP A 143 -11.58 -8.32 -11.67
N SER A 144 -10.92 -7.56 -10.81
CA SER A 144 -10.04 -6.46 -11.24
C SER A 144 -8.87 -6.96 -12.10
N ILE A 145 -8.22 -8.06 -11.72
CA ILE A 145 -7.16 -8.69 -12.54
C ILE A 145 -7.71 -9.10 -13.91
N ASN A 146 -8.88 -9.73 -13.98
CA ASN A 146 -9.50 -10.14 -15.25
C ASN A 146 -9.83 -8.96 -16.17
N VAL A 147 -10.24 -7.82 -15.60
CA VAL A 147 -10.41 -6.58 -16.37
C VAL A 147 -9.05 -6.07 -16.87
N GLY A 148 -8.04 -6.10 -16.01
CA GLY A 148 -6.67 -5.70 -16.33
C GLY A 148 -6.00 -6.57 -17.40
N THR A 149 -6.22 -7.89 -17.41
CA THR A 149 -5.67 -8.79 -18.44
C THR A 149 -6.36 -8.61 -19.79
N ARG A 150 -7.67 -8.37 -19.81
CA ARG A 150 -8.44 -8.18 -21.06
C ARG A 150 -8.26 -6.80 -21.69
N ARG A 151 -8.20 -5.74 -20.87
CA ARG A 151 -8.24 -4.35 -21.33
C ARG A 151 -6.93 -3.59 -21.06
N GLY A 152 -5.96 -4.24 -20.43
CA GLY A 152 -4.71 -3.65 -19.98
C GLY A 152 -4.81 -3.07 -18.57
N PHE A 153 -3.79 -3.30 -17.75
CA PHE A 153 -3.66 -2.80 -16.38
C PHE A 153 -3.51 -1.26 -16.29
N GLY A 154 -3.43 -0.57 -17.43
CA GLY A 154 -3.48 0.90 -17.48
C GLY A 154 -4.85 1.48 -17.83
N SER A 155 -5.83 0.65 -18.18
CA SER A 155 -7.13 1.13 -18.63
C SER A 155 -7.87 1.87 -17.51
N TRP A 156 -8.65 2.89 -17.87
CA TRP A 156 -9.54 3.58 -16.91
C TRP A 156 -10.50 2.62 -16.22
N GLN A 157 -10.89 1.55 -16.91
CA GLN A 157 -11.78 0.52 -16.38
C GLN A 157 -11.07 -0.35 -15.36
N PHE A 158 -9.79 -0.71 -15.56
CA PHE A 158 -8.99 -1.35 -14.52
C PHE A 158 -8.83 -0.44 -13.32
N LEU A 159 -8.49 0.84 -13.52
CA LEU A 159 -8.35 1.80 -12.41
C LEU A 159 -9.64 1.98 -11.61
N GLY A 160 -10.79 2.03 -12.28
CA GLY A 160 -12.10 2.07 -11.64
C GLY A 160 -12.43 0.79 -10.87
N CYS A 161 -12.14 -0.39 -11.44
CA CYS A 161 -12.35 -1.67 -10.74
C CYS A 161 -11.40 -1.80 -9.54
N PHE A 162 -10.15 -1.34 -9.70
CA PHE A 162 -9.13 -1.30 -8.65
C PHE A 162 -9.58 -0.43 -7.47
N SER A 163 -9.99 0.82 -7.72
CA SER A 163 -10.45 1.71 -6.66
C SER A 163 -11.72 1.19 -5.98
N ALA A 164 -12.67 0.68 -6.75
CA ALA A 164 -13.88 0.05 -6.22
C ALA A 164 -13.56 -1.17 -5.34
N THR A 165 -12.60 -2.00 -5.75
CA THR A 165 -12.17 -3.17 -4.96
C THR A 165 -11.60 -2.77 -3.61
N ILE A 166 -10.73 -1.75 -3.57
CA ILE A 166 -10.16 -1.23 -2.32
C ILE A 166 -11.26 -0.63 -1.44
N ALA A 167 -12.13 0.20 -2.02
CA ALA A 167 -13.23 0.83 -1.28
C ALA A 167 -14.18 -0.21 -0.67
N LEU A 168 -14.52 -1.27 -1.42
CA LEU A 168 -15.44 -2.31 -0.95
C LEU A 168 -14.79 -3.23 0.08
N ALA A 169 -13.50 -3.59 -0.08
CA ALA A 169 -12.73 -4.31 0.93
C ALA A 169 -12.70 -3.55 2.26
N TYR A 170 -12.50 -2.23 2.18
CA TYR A 170 -12.50 -1.35 3.34
C TYR A 170 -13.88 -1.22 4.00
N LEU A 171 -14.95 -1.10 3.21
CA LEU A 171 -16.31 -1.06 3.73
C LEU A 171 -16.64 -2.36 4.47
N LEU A 172 -16.30 -3.52 3.90
CA LEU A 172 -16.49 -4.82 4.54
C LEU A 172 -15.73 -4.93 5.86
N PHE A 173 -14.47 -4.51 5.89
CA PHE A 173 -13.69 -4.41 7.12
C PHE A 173 -14.39 -3.54 8.17
N SER A 174 -14.85 -2.35 7.77
CA SER A 174 -15.52 -1.41 8.69
C SER A 174 -16.82 -1.96 9.25
N VAL A 175 -17.60 -2.67 8.42
CA VAL A 175 -18.84 -3.35 8.85
C VAL A 175 -18.52 -4.49 9.81
N ALA A 176 -17.49 -5.28 9.55
CA ALA A 176 -17.07 -6.36 10.44
C ALA A 176 -16.64 -5.84 11.82
N VAL A 177 -15.83 -4.77 11.86
CA VAL A 177 -15.43 -4.13 13.12
C VAL A 177 -16.65 -3.60 13.87
N TYR A 178 -17.57 -2.93 13.17
CA TYR A 178 -18.80 -2.45 13.78
C TYR A 178 -19.64 -3.58 14.37
N TRP A 179 -19.80 -4.69 13.63
CA TRP A 179 -20.51 -5.88 14.08
C TRP A 179 -19.88 -6.47 15.34
N PHE A 180 -18.55 -6.61 15.40
CA PHE A 180 -17.88 -7.13 16.58
C PHE A 180 -18.06 -6.23 17.80
N ARG A 181 -17.93 -4.90 17.63
CA ARG A 181 -18.17 -3.95 18.72
C ARG A 181 -19.61 -3.99 19.22
N TRP A 182 -20.57 -4.12 18.31
CA TRP A 182 -21.99 -4.28 18.65
C TRP A 182 -22.27 -5.58 19.38
N SER A 183 -21.68 -6.70 18.92
CA SER A 183 -21.82 -8.01 19.55
C SER A 183 -21.25 -8.01 20.97
N ASP A 184 -20.04 -7.47 21.15
CA ASP A 184 -19.35 -7.43 22.44
C ASP A 184 -20.11 -6.58 23.46
N MET A 185 -20.61 -5.41 23.04
CA MET A 185 -21.48 -4.58 23.87
C MET A 185 -22.76 -5.33 24.28
N ASN A 186 -23.42 -6.05 23.37
CA ASN A 186 -24.63 -6.79 23.71
C ASN A 186 -24.35 -7.96 24.66
N GLU A 187 -23.23 -8.66 24.50
CA GLU A 187 -22.80 -9.71 25.45
C GLU A 187 -22.57 -9.12 26.84
N LEU A 188 -21.93 -7.94 26.93
CA LEU A 188 -21.65 -7.26 28.19
C LEU A 188 -22.93 -6.77 28.89
N TYR A 189 -23.81 -6.08 28.17
CA TYR A 189 -25.08 -5.58 28.72
C TYR A 189 -26.11 -6.68 28.99
N ALA A 190 -25.96 -7.88 28.43
CA ALA A 190 -26.79 -9.03 28.79
C ALA A 190 -26.48 -9.58 30.18
N MET A 191 -25.30 -9.27 30.74
CA MET A 191 -24.92 -9.65 32.11
C MET A 191 -25.33 -8.61 33.16
N LEU A 192 -25.79 -7.44 32.72
CA LEU A 192 -26.23 -6.31 33.55
C LEU A 192 -27.76 -6.30 33.72
N PRO A 193 -28.29 -5.53 34.69
CA PRO A 193 -29.74 -5.38 34.88
C PRO A 193 -30.47 -4.91 33.62
N ALA A 194 -31.69 -5.41 33.40
CA ALA A 194 -32.46 -5.16 32.16
C ALA A 194 -32.82 -3.69 31.91
N ASP A 195 -32.80 -2.88 32.97
CA ASP A 195 -33.20 -1.47 32.96
C ASP A 195 -32.08 -0.56 32.44
N GLU A 196 -30.90 -1.11 32.18
CA GLU A 196 -29.72 -0.34 31.82
C GLU A 196 -29.74 0.12 30.36
N VAL A 197 -29.62 1.43 30.16
CA VAL A 197 -29.67 2.04 28.83
C VAL A 197 -28.41 1.70 28.04
N ARG A 198 -28.59 1.00 26.92
CA ARG A 198 -27.49 0.63 26.03
C ARG A 198 -26.95 1.86 25.29
N PRO A 199 -25.62 2.06 25.24
CA PRO A 199 -25.04 3.16 24.49
C PRO A 199 -25.15 2.92 22.98
N THR A 200 -25.31 4.01 22.23
CA THR A 200 -25.34 3.95 20.76
C THR A 200 -23.92 3.93 20.20
N ILE A 201 -23.55 2.84 19.53
CA ILE A 201 -22.26 2.76 18.83
C ILE A 201 -22.39 3.49 17.48
N ALA A 202 -21.65 4.58 17.32
CA ALA A 202 -21.59 5.30 16.04
C ALA A 202 -20.77 4.52 15.01
N PHE A 203 -21.33 4.31 13.82
CA PHE A 203 -20.58 3.79 12.68
C PHE A 203 -19.65 4.87 12.11
N ASN A 204 -18.35 4.74 12.38
CA ASN A 204 -17.34 5.66 11.86
C ASN A 204 -16.22 4.88 11.15
N PRO A 205 -16.33 4.67 9.84
CA PRO A 205 -15.39 3.83 9.11
C PRO A 205 -13.98 4.44 9.11
N LEU A 206 -13.86 5.76 8.89
CA LEU A 206 -12.55 6.45 8.80
C LEU A 206 -11.72 6.28 10.07
N ARG A 207 -12.39 6.34 11.22
CA ARG A 207 -11.76 6.15 12.52
C ARG A 207 -11.19 4.72 12.67
N ASN A 208 -11.88 3.71 12.13
CA ASN A 208 -11.40 2.32 12.18
C ASN A 208 -10.10 2.13 11.38
N VAL A 209 -9.90 2.85 10.26
CA VAL A 209 -8.62 2.82 9.52
C VAL A 209 -7.50 3.40 10.34
N LEU A 210 -7.71 4.57 10.93
CA LEU A 210 -6.67 5.26 11.71
C LEU A 210 -6.19 4.39 12.86
N TYR A 211 -7.12 3.73 13.57
CA TYR A 211 -6.78 2.77 14.61
C TYR A 211 -6.12 1.50 14.08
N SER A 212 -6.46 1.05 12.87
CA SER A 212 -5.83 -0.13 12.27
C SER A 212 -4.44 0.13 11.70
N ILE A 213 -4.13 1.38 11.32
CA ILE A 213 -2.79 1.82 10.90
C ILE A 213 -1.85 1.92 12.10
N ALA A 214 -2.39 2.22 13.30
CA ALA A 214 -1.65 2.15 14.56
C ALA A 214 -1.40 0.68 14.93
N LEU A 215 -0.46 0.05 14.21
CA LEU A 215 -0.02 -1.32 14.42
C LEU A 215 0.27 -1.57 15.90
N PHE A 216 -0.23 -2.71 16.38
CA PHE A 216 0.11 -3.24 17.70
C PHE A 216 -0.40 -2.44 18.90
N GLN A 217 -1.40 -1.56 18.67
CA GLN A 217 -2.18 -0.89 19.71
C GLN A 217 -3.66 -1.28 19.59
N PRO A 218 -4.08 -2.41 20.19
CA PRO A 218 -5.49 -2.77 20.20
C PRO A 218 -6.28 -1.68 20.95
N VAL A 219 -7.34 -1.18 20.32
CA VAL A 219 -8.20 -0.16 20.93
C VAL A 219 -9.11 -0.85 21.95
N THR A 220 -9.00 -0.45 23.21
CA THR A 220 -9.94 -0.86 24.26
C THR A 220 -11.08 0.16 24.35
N PHE A 221 -12.32 -0.30 24.39
CA PHE A 221 -13.48 0.57 24.61
C PHE A 221 -13.88 0.53 26.08
N ILE A 222 -14.24 1.68 26.65
CA ILE A 222 -14.71 1.78 28.03
C ILE A 222 -16.19 2.13 27.99
N TYR A 223 -17.01 1.30 28.62
CA TYR A 223 -18.44 1.48 28.78
C TYR A 223 -18.71 1.96 30.20
N ALA A 224 -19.43 3.07 30.32
CA ALA A 224 -19.93 3.53 31.62
C ALA A 224 -21.23 2.79 31.90
N THR A 225 -21.25 2.05 33.00
CA THR A 225 -22.39 1.24 33.46
C THR A 225 -22.84 1.69 34.83
N SER A 226 -24.03 1.25 35.24
CA SER A 226 -24.57 1.49 36.59
C SER A 226 -23.67 0.93 37.70
N GLU A 227 -22.91 -0.13 37.39
CA GLU A 227 -21.94 -0.79 38.28
C GLU A 227 -20.52 -0.19 38.21
N GLY A 228 -20.30 0.81 37.35
CA GLY A 228 -19.01 1.49 37.18
C GLY A 228 -18.48 1.45 35.74
N PHE A 229 -17.19 1.72 35.56
CA PHE A 229 -16.56 1.67 34.24
C PHE A 229 -16.11 0.25 33.93
N ILE A 230 -16.67 -0.35 32.89
CA ILE A 230 -16.29 -1.68 32.41
C ILE A 230 -15.64 -1.52 31.04
N SER A 231 -14.40 -1.96 30.90
CA SER A 231 -13.70 -1.97 29.60
C SER A 231 -14.04 -3.25 28.83
N SER A 232 -14.36 -3.12 27.55
CA SER A 232 -14.56 -4.22 26.62
C SER A 232 -13.78 -4.02 25.32
N TYR A 233 -13.80 -5.06 24.48
CA TYR A 233 -13.15 -5.22 23.18
C TYR A 233 -11.63 -5.46 23.22
N PHE A 234 -11.25 -6.70 22.91
CA PHE A 234 -9.84 -7.15 22.75
C PHE A 234 -9.59 -7.85 21.41
N MET A 235 -10.48 -7.69 20.42
CA MET A 235 -10.26 -8.27 19.10
C MET A 235 -9.31 -7.38 18.28
N PRO A 236 -8.25 -7.93 17.65
CA PRO A 236 -7.26 -7.11 16.96
C PRO A 236 -7.79 -6.62 15.60
N GLU A 237 -8.43 -5.45 15.59
CA GLU A 237 -8.83 -4.70 14.37
C GLU A 237 -7.71 -4.64 13.31
N PRO A 238 -6.43 -4.40 13.68
CA PRO A 238 -5.35 -4.40 12.71
C PRO A 238 -5.26 -5.72 11.94
N ILE A 239 -5.46 -6.88 12.59
CA ILE A 239 -5.33 -8.18 11.91
C ILE A 239 -6.46 -8.40 10.90
N LEU A 240 -7.69 -8.03 11.25
CA LEU A 240 -8.81 -8.04 10.28
C LEU A 240 -8.55 -7.09 9.11
N PHE A 241 -8.04 -5.89 9.41
CA PHE A 241 -7.68 -4.91 8.39
C PHE A 241 -6.61 -5.47 7.46
N TYR A 242 -5.58 -6.12 8.00
CA TYR A 242 -4.50 -6.66 7.20
C TYR A 242 -4.89 -7.91 6.40
N CYS A 243 -5.81 -8.75 6.87
CA CYS A 243 -6.39 -9.80 6.03
C CYS A 243 -7.08 -9.19 4.80
N ALA A 244 -7.94 -8.18 5.02
CA ALA A 244 -8.60 -7.44 3.93
C ALA A 244 -7.59 -6.73 3.00
N ALA A 245 -6.58 -6.07 3.56
CA ALA A 245 -5.61 -5.28 2.83
C ALA A 245 -4.67 -6.16 2.00
N THR A 246 -4.16 -7.25 2.57
CA THR A 246 -3.21 -8.15 1.89
C THR A 246 -3.84 -8.81 0.65
N GLY A 247 -5.15 -9.10 0.67
CA GLY A 247 -5.88 -9.59 -0.50
C GLY A 247 -5.93 -8.59 -1.67
N THR A 248 -5.99 -7.28 -1.35
CA THR A 248 -5.96 -6.19 -2.34
C THR A 248 -4.54 -5.72 -2.71
N LEU A 249 -3.53 -6.09 -1.91
CA LEU A 249 -2.13 -5.67 -2.08
C LEU A 249 -1.51 -6.17 -3.39
N SER A 250 -1.98 -7.32 -3.89
CA SER A 250 -1.61 -7.81 -5.22
C SER A 250 -1.96 -6.82 -6.34
N LEU A 251 -3.10 -6.13 -6.24
CA LEU A 251 -3.49 -5.10 -7.19
C LEU A 251 -2.62 -3.85 -7.08
N LEU A 252 -2.22 -3.47 -5.85
CA LEU A 252 -1.28 -2.38 -5.64
C LEU A 252 0.06 -2.68 -6.31
N THR A 253 0.59 -3.89 -6.15
CA THR A 253 1.84 -4.31 -6.81
C THR A 253 1.71 -4.25 -8.33
N ILE A 254 0.63 -4.81 -8.90
CA ILE A 254 0.36 -4.77 -10.34
C ILE A 254 0.26 -3.32 -10.83
N GLY A 255 -0.48 -2.47 -10.11
CA GLY A 255 -0.67 -1.06 -10.43
C GLY A 255 0.64 -0.28 -10.42
N VAL A 256 1.44 -0.39 -9.36
CA VAL A 256 2.74 0.29 -9.20
C VAL A 256 3.71 -0.11 -10.31
N VAL A 257 3.87 -1.41 -10.53
CA VAL A 257 4.74 -1.94 -11.59
C VAL A 257 4.29 -1.43 -12.97
N TYR A 258 2.99 -1.36 -13.20
CA TYR A 258 2.47 -0.83 -14.46
C TYR A 258 2.69 0.69 -14.61
N GLN A 259 2.64 1.46 -13.52
CA GLN A 259 3.00 2.88 -13.55
C GLN A 259 4.48 3.08 -13.86
N PHE A 260 5.38 2.21 -13.37
CA PHE A 260 6.78 2.21 -13.81
C PHE A 260 6.92 1.93 -15.31
N ALA A 261 6.14 0.99 -15.86
CA ALA A 261 6.12 0.74 -17.31
C ALA A 261 5.67 1.99 -18.10
N ARG A 262 4.62 2.67 -17.64
CA ARG A 262 4.16 3.94 -18.23
C ARG A 262 5.19 5.05 -18.09
N GLY A 263 5.84 5.15 -16.94
CA GLY A 263 6.91 6.12 -16.68
C GLY A 263 8.10 5.91 -17.61
N ALA A 264 8.52 4.66 -17.83
CA ALA A 264 9.58 4.32 -18.78
C ALA A 264 9.21 4.70 -20.23
N GLU A 265 7.97 4.43 -20.64
CA GLU A 265 7.47 4.83 -21.97
C GLU A 265 7.40 6.36 -22.12
N LEU A 266 6.93 7.06 -21.09
CA LEU A 266 6.90 8.53 -21.08
C LEU A 266 8.31 9.11 -21.15
N LEU A 267 9.24 8.59 -20.35
CA LEU A 267 10.65 8.98 -20.36
C LEU A 267 11.26 8.77 -21.74
N ARG A 268 11.00 7.63 -22.37
CA ARG A 268 11.45 7.35 -23.74
C ARG A 268 10.92 8.40 -24.73
N ARG A 269 9.62 8.74 -24.66
CA ARG A 269 9.00 9.75 -25.52
C ARG A 269 9.59 11.14 -25.29
N LEU A 270 9.86 11.50 -24.03
CA LEU A 270 10.52 12.74 -23.67
C LEU A 270 11.96 12.79 -24.22
N CYS A 271 12.73 11.71 -24.08
CA CYS A 271 14.08 11.62 -24.65
C CYS A 271 14.07 11.72 -26.17
N MET A 272 13.18 11.00 -26.85
CA MET A 272 13.04 11.08 -28.32
C MET A 272 12.59 12.48 -28.76
N GLY A 273 11.61 13.08 -28.05
CA GLY A 273 11.14 14.44 -28.30
C GLY A 273 12.25 15.48 -28.14
N PHE A 274 13.07 15.32 -27.11
CA PHE A 274 14.25 16.14 -26.88
C PHE A 274 15.24 16.00 -28.04
N VAL A 275 15.75 14.80 -28.32
CA VAL A 275 16.77 14.57 -29.36
C VAL A 275 16.30 15.02 -30.76
N SER A 276 15.02 14.82 -31.08
CA SER A 276 14.45 15.20 -32.39
C SER A 276 14.30 16.70 -32.61
N HIS A 277 14.13 17.48 -31.54
CA HIS A 277 13.88 18.93 -31.65
C HIS A 277 15.03 19.79 -31.10
N VAL A 278 16.08 19.18 -30.56
CA VAL A 278 17.28 19.87 -30.04
C VAL A 278 17.84 20.88 -31.04
N GLY A 279 18.03 22.11 -30.57
CA GLY A 279 18.48 23.25 -31.40
C GLY A 279 17.35 24.11 -31.96
N THR A 280 16.08 23.72 -31.77
CA THR A 280 14.95 24.62 -32.05
C THR A 280 14.76 25.63 -30.91
N PRO A 281 14.28 26.86 -31.19
CA PRO A 281 13.97 27.86 -30.16
C PRO A 281 13.01 27.32 -29.08
N ARG A 282 12.07 26.47 -29.50
CA ARG A 282 11.05 25.86 -28.64
C ARG A 282 11.64 24.86 -27.65
N THR A 283 12.61 24.03 -28.05
CA THR A 283 13.29 23.12 -27.11
C THR A 283 14.24 23.83 -26.18
N ASN A 284 14.92 24.88 -26.63
CA ASN A 284 15.80 25.66 -25.76
C ASN A 284 14.97 26.33 -24.64
N ALA A 285 13.82 26.92 -25.00
CA ALA A 285 12.87 27.45 -24.03
C ALA A 285 12.37 26.36 -23.06
N MET A 286 11.97 25.18 -23.56
CA MET A 286 11.53 24.08 -22.71
C MET A 286 12.63 23.51 -21.81
N SER A 287 13.88 23.45 -22.27
CA SER A 287 15.02 23.03 -21.44
C SER A 287 15.32 24.04 -20.33
N VAL A 288 15.20 25.34 -20.60
CA VAL A 288 15.35 26.38 -19.59
C VAL A 288 14.22 26.30 -18.57
N VAL A 289 12.98 26.13 -19.00
CA VAL A 289 11.82 25.94 -18.11
C VAL A 289 11.96 24.66 -17.27
N PHE A 290 12.42 23.57 -17.86
CA PHE A 290 12.68 22.31 -17.15
C PHE A 290 13.77 22.49 -16.10
N MET A 291 14.89 23.15 -16.43
CA MET A 291 15.97 23.43 -15.48
C MET A 291 15.54 24.40 -14.37
N MET A 292 14.69 25.38 -14.70
CA MET A 292 14.05 26.25 -13.70
C MET A 292 13.16 25.44 -12.76
N LEU A 293 12.26 24.60 -13.27
CA LEU A 293 11.39 23.73 -12.45
C LEU A 293 12.21 22.77 -11.58
N LEU A 294 13.26 22.16 -12.15
CA LEU A 294 14.15 21.27 -11.42
C LEU A 294 14.83 22.02 -10.26
N GLY A 295 15.34 23.23 -10.51
CA GLY A 295 15.91 24.11 -9.49
C GLY A 295 14.87 24.51 -8.43
N LEU A 296 13.64 24.82 -8.84
CA LEU A 296 12.54 25.23 -7.96
C LEU A 296 12.07 24.09 -7.05
N VAL A 297 12.29 22.83 -7.42
CA VAL A 297 12.02 21.65 -6.58
C VAL A 297 13.23 21.26 -5.72
N LEU A 298 14.44 21.30 -6.29
CA LEU A 298 15.68 20.93 -5.60
C LEU A 298 16.06 21.90 -4.48
N VAL A 299 15.82 23.21 -4.66
CA VAL A 299 16.16 24.24 -3.66
C VAL A 299 15.34 24.08 -2.38
N PRO A 300 13.99 23.96 -2.42
CA PRO A 300 13.18 23.68 -1.23
C PRO A 300 13.49 22.33 -0.58
N LEU A 301 13.77 21.28 -1.36
CA LEU A 301 14.16 19.98 -0.82
C LEU A 301 15.48 20.07 -0.03
N CYS A 302 16.44 20.86 -0.51
CA CYS A 302 17.66 21.12 0.25
C CYS A 302 17.42 21.99 1.49
N LEU A 303 16.58 23.02 1.39
CA LEU A 303 16.21 23.84 2.55
C LEU A 303 15.47 23.00 3.61
N MET A 304 14.61 22.07 3.22
CA MET A 304 13.97 21.12 4.13
C MET A 304 14.97 20.13 4.73
N ALA A 305 15.85 19.53 3.92
CA ALA A 305 16.88 18.62 4.43
C ALA A 305 17.81 19.33 5.41
N LEU A 306 18.11 20.62 5.17
CA LEU A 306 18.86 21.47 6.08
C LEU A 306 18.09 21.78 7.37
N TYR A 307 16.79 22.06 7.28
CA TYR A 307 15.95 22.31 8.45
C TYR A 307 15.81 21.06 9.35
N LEU A 308 15.77 19.87 8.76
CA LEU A 308 15.71 18.59 9.48
C LEU A 308 17.07 18.16 10.08
N ALA A 309 18.17 18.75 9.61
CA ALA A 309 19.53 18.45 10.05
C ALA A 309 20.09 19.42 11.11
N VAL A 310 19.33 20.46 11.47
CA VAL A 310 19.61 21.39 12.58
C VAL A 310 18.76 20.97 13.78
#